data_AF-A0A352MVC5-F1
#
_entry.id   AF-A0A352MVC5-F1
#
_cell.length_a   1.000
_cell.length_b   1.000
_cell.length_c   1.000
_cell.angle_alpha   90.00
_cell.angle_beta   90.00
_cell.angle_gamma   90.00
#
_symmetry.space_group_name_H-M   'P 1'
#
loop_
_entity.id
_entity.type
_entity.pdbx_description
1 polymer ?
#
loop_
_entity_poly.entity_id
_entity_poly.type
_entity_poly.pdbx_seq_one_letter_code
_entity_poly.pdbx_strand_id
1 'polypeptide(L)' 'MNNNKYEVKIYYEKSLKELERYIKTTRTRPNEKTWNKFAVQNGYLSSETIGYICGIGFNKLCRKIIKKH' A
#
# COMPACT_ATOMS: atom_id res chain seq x y z
N MET A 1 -1.66 -24.65 -11.77
CA MET A 1 -1.76 -23.18 -11.68
C MET A 1 -1.11 -22.74 -10.37
N ASN A 2 -0.16 -21.80 -10.39
CA ASN A 2 0.50 -21.31 -9.17
C ASN A 2 -0.45 -20.37 -8.40
N ASN A 3 -1.23 -20.93 -7.47
CA ASN A 3 -2.17 -20.21 -6.61
C ASN A 3 -1.53 -18.99 -5.91
N ASN A 4 -0.25 -19.12 -5.54
CA ASN A 4 0.53 -18.09 -4.87
C ASN A 4 0.60 -16.75 -5.65
N LYS A 5 0.71 -16.78 -6.99
CA LYS A 5 0.80 -15.54 -7.80
C LYS A 5 -0.52 -14.74 -7.77
N TYR A 6 -1.65 -15.44 -7.73
CA TYR A 6 -2.97 -14.80 -7.67
C TYR A 6 -3.23 -14.22 -6.28
N GLU A 7 -2.84 -14.93 -5.23
CA GLU A 7 -2.95 -14.45 -3.86
C GLU A 7 -2.16 -13.16 -3.64
N VAL A 8 -0.88 -13.14 -4.04
CA VAL A 8 -0.03 -11.93 -3.93
C VAL A 8 -0.66 -10.74 -4.66
N LYS A 9 -1.23 -10.95 -5.86
CA LYS A 9 -1.92 -9.90 -6.61
C LYS A 9 -3.13 -9.35 -5.84
N ILE A 10 -3.95 -10.21 -5.26
CA ILE A 10 -5.13 -9.82 -4.48
C ILE A 10 -4.73 -8.98 -3.26
N TYR A 11 -3.74 -9.43 -2.49
CA TYR A 11 -3.27 -8.67 -1.32
C TYR A 11 -2.66 -7.33 -1.72
N TYR A 12 -1.93 -7.28 -2.82
CA TYR A 12 -1.38 -6.04 -3.36
C TYR A 12 -2.48 -5.03 -3.74
N GLU A 13 -3.47 -5.46 -4.51
CA GLU A 13 -4.58 -4.60 -4.94
C GLU A 13 -5.40 -4.09 -3.76
N LYS A 14 -5.70 -4.96 -2.78
CA LYS A 14 -6.40 -4.58 -1.54
C LYS A 14 -5.62 -3.53 -0.75
N SER A 15 -4.32 -3.77 -0.56
CA SER A 15 -3.45 -2.88 0.21
C SER A 15 -3.28 -1.52 -0.47
N LEU A 16 -3.16 -1.50 -1.80
CA LEU A 16 -3.02 -0.27 -2.56
C LEU A 16 -4.31 0.56 -2.50
N LYS A 17 -5.48 -0.07 -2.66
CA LYS A 17 -6.77 0.60 -2.56
C LYS A 17 -6.97 1.26 -1.20
N GLU A 18 -6.61 0.58 -0.13
CA GLU A 18 -6.74 1.10 1.23
C GLU A 18 -5.69 2.16 1.56
N LEU A 19 -4.49 2.08 0.97
CA LEU A 19 -3.51 3.18 1.03
C LEU A 19 -4.05 4.45 0.35
N GLU A 20 -4.65 4.33 -0.83
CA GLU A 20 -5.30 5.45 -1.51
C GLU A 20 -6.44 6.04 -0.67
N ARG A 21 -7.27 5.18 -0.08
CA ARG A 21 -8.37 5.59 0.81
C ARG A 21 -7.84 6.32 2.04
N TYR A 22 -6.84 5.77 2.70
CA TYR A 22 -6.20 6.37 3.87
C TYR A 22 -5.73 7.79 3.56
N ILE A 23 -4.95 7.96 2.49
CA ILE A 23 -4.43 9.27 2.07
C ILE A 23 -5.55 10.27 1.78
N LYS A 24 -6.63 9.83 1.12
CA LYS A 24 -7.80 10.68 0.83
C LYS A 24 -8.55 11.11 2.09
N THR A 25 -8.78 10.18 3.01
CA THR A 25 -9.56 10.43 4.23
C THR A 25 -8.77 11.28 5.24
N THR A 26 -7.49 10.96 5.47
CA THR A 26 -6.68 11.70 6.44
C THR A 26 -6.12 13.00 5.86
N ARG A 27 -6.11 13.16 4.53
CA ARG A 27 -5.41 14.24 3.81
C ARG A 27 -3.92 14.34 4.17
N THR A 28 -3.34 13.24 4.66
CA THR A 28 -1.95 13.18 5.09
C THR A 28 -1.21 12.04 4.41
N ARG A 29 0.08 12.25 4.17
CA ARG A 29 0.98 11.22 3.67
C ARG A 29 1.46 10.36 4.86
N PRO A 30 1.09 9.07 4.96
CA PRO A 30 1.64 8.22 6.01
C PRO A 30 3.14 7.97 5.73
N ASN A 31 3.93 7.91 6.80
CA ASN A 31 5.25 7.27 6.74
C ASN A 31 5.11 5.75 6.89
N GLU A 32 6.20 5.03 6.69
CA GLU A 32 6.28 3.57 6.72
C GLU A 32 5.77 3.00 8.05
N LYS A 33 6.13 3.61 9.19
CA LYS A 33 5.70 3.16 10.53
C LYS A 33 4.19 3.30 10.72
N THR A 34 3.62 4.45 10.36
CA THR A 34 2.18 4.71 10.46
C THR A 34 1.39 3.75 9.56
N TRP A 35 1.83 3.57 8.31
CA TRP A 35 1.20 2.64 7.40
C TRP A 35 1.31 1.20 7.89
N ASN A 36 2.48 0.74 8.32
CA ASN A 36 2.67 -0.64 8.75
C ASN A 36 1.82 -0.98 9.98
N LYS A 37 1.65 -0.04 10.92
CA LYS A 37 0.73 -0.23 12.06
C LYS A 37 -0.71 -0.43 11.57
N PHE A 38 -1.19 0.43 10.69
CA PHE A 38 -2.52 0.32 10.11
C PHE A 38 -2.68 -0.98 9.29
N ALA A 39 -1.68 -1.34 8.50
CA ALA A 39 -1.69 -2.51 7.64
C ALA A 39 -1.79 -3.81 8.44
N VAL A 40 -0.97 -3.97 9.49
CA VAL A 40 -1.02 -5.15 10.37
C VAL A 40 -2.38 -5.30 11.04
N GLN A 41 -2.95 -4.19 11.54
CA GLN A 41 -4.26 -4.20 12.19
C GLN A 41 -5.42 -4.60 11.27
N ASN A 42 -5.25 -4.45 9.96
CA ASN A 42 -6.31 -4.65 8.97
C ASN A 42 -5.99 -5.75 7.94
N GLY A 43 -4.89 -6.49 8.09
CA GLY A 43 -4.50 -7.56 7.16
C GLY A 43 -4.03 -7.08 5.79
N TYR A 44 -3.37 -5.92 5.72
CA TYR A 44 -2.76 -5.38 4.50
C TYR A 44 -1.24 -5.58 4.46
N LEU A 45 -0.66 -5.42 3.27
CA LEU A 45 0.77 -5.52 3.04
C LEU A 45 1.52 -4.33 3.65
N SER A 46 2.74 -4.60 4.13
CA SER A 46 3.65 -3.58 4.62
C SER A 46 4.08 -2.62 3.50
N SER A 47 4.54 -1.44 3.91
CA SER A 47 5.15 -0.45 3.01
C SER A 47 6.29 -1.02 2.18
N GLU A 48 7.11 -1.86 2.78
CA GLU A 48 8.23 -2.56 2.13
C GLU A 48 7.72 -3.53 1.05
N THR A 49 6.76 -4.39 1.37
CA THR A 49 6.22 -5.36 0.41
C THR A 49 5.51 -4.66 -0.75
N ILE A 50 4.71 -3.62 -0.48
CA ILE A 50 4.07 -2.82 -1.54
C ILE A 50 5.15 -2.21 -2.44
N GLY A 51 6.19 -1.61 -1.84
CA GLY A 51 7.28 -0.98 -2.57
C GLY A 51 8.06 -1.95 -3.44
N TYR A 52 8.34 -3.15 -2.92
CA TYR A 52 8.97 -4.25 -3.66
C TYR A 52 8.13 -4.66 -4.88
N ILE A 53 6.82 -4.92 -4.69
CA ILE A 53 5.93 -5.37 -5.77
C ILE A 53 5.82 -4.33 -6.89
N CYS A 54 5.74 -3.04 -6.56
CA CYS A 54 5.60 -1.97 -7.55
C CYS A 54 6.94 -1.37 -8.05
N GLY A 55 8.07 -1.87 -7.55
CA GLY A 55 9.41 -1.42 -7.94
C GLY A 55 9.71 0.04 -7.58
N ILE A 56 8.98 0.64 -6.63
CA ILE A 56 9.23 2.01 -6.17
C ILE A 56 9.13 2.11 -4.65
N GLY A 57 9.97 2.93 -4.03
CA GLY A 57 9.90 3.15 -2.58
C GLY A 57 8.54 3.72 -2.13
N PHE A 58 8.09 3.32 -0.94
CA PHE A 58 6.79 3.68 -0.38
C PHE A 58 6.52 5.19 -0.37
N ASN A 59 7.48 6.00 0.07
CA ASN A 59 7.38 7.46 0.04
C ASN A 59 7.18 8.03 -1.39
N LYS A 60 7.75 7.40 -2.43
CA LYS A 60 7.54 7.79 -3.84
C LYS A 60 6.14 7.36 -4.32
N LEU A 61 5.69 6.18 -3.92
CA LEU A 61 4.32 5.70 -4.19
C LEU A 61 3.27 6.65 -3.62
N CYS A 62 3.36 7.00 -2.33
CA CYS A 62 2.39 7.91 -1.70
C CYS A 62 2.34 9.27 -2.41
N ARG A 63 3.49 9.81 -2.85
CA ARG A 63 3.54 11.05 -3.65
C ARG A 63 2.83 10.92 -5.00
N LYS A 64 2.96 9.77 -5.67
CA LYS A 64 2.25 9.50 -6.92
C LYS A 64 0.73 9.43 -6.71
N ILE A 65 0.29 8.77 -5.64
CA ILE A 65 -1.13 8.69 -5.26
C ILE A 65 -1.70 10.09 -5.04
N ILE A 66 -0.99 10.93 -4.28
CA ILE A 66 -1.41 12.31 -4.01
C ILE A 66 -1.51 13.11 -5.31
N LYS A 67 -0.54 13.00 -6.22
CA LYS A 67 -0.54 13.75 -7.51
C LYS A 67 -1.63 13.30 -8.49
N LYS A 68 -2.17 12.09 -8.34
CA LYS A 68 -3.22 11.55 -9.22
C LYS A 68 -4.60 12.10 -8.88
N HIS A 69 -4.73 12.79 -7.75
CA HIS A 69 -5.94 13.40 -7.23
C HIS A 69 -5.74 14.90 -7.03
#